data_AF-A0A7Y0XAJ7-F1
#
_entry.id   AF-A0A7Y0XAJ7-F1
#
_cell.length_a   1.000
_cell.length_b   1.000
_cell.length_c   1.000
_cell.angle_alpha   90.00
_cell.angle_beta   90.00
_cell.angle_gamma   90.00
#
_symmetry.space_group_name_H-M   'P 1'
#
loop_
_entity.id
_entity.type
_entity.pdbx_description
1 polymer ?
#
loop_
_entity_poly.entity_id
_entity_poly.type
_entity_poly.pdbx_seq_one_letter_code
_entity_poly.pdbx_strand_id
1 'polypeptide(L)' 'TYNTKAAVWWDKMSGKFSMLPVNVESFDYDAIDLICQHLDRGTSLSVMITGSSIFVDINDQHIEVTVKELKNHDVS' A
#
# COMPACT_ATOMS: atom_id res chain seq x y z
N THR A 1 3.70 2.32 4.01
CA THR A 1 3.89 3.70 3.53
C THR A 1 3.24 3.84 2.17
N TYR A 2 2.99 5.05 1.66
CA TYR A 2 2.24 5.17 0.40
C TYR A 2 2.48 6.46 -0.39
N ASN A 3 3.11 7.51 0.15
CA ASN A 3 3.19 8.81 -0.53
C ASN A 3 4.45 8.99 -1.40
N THR A 4 4.51 10.08 -2.16
CA THR A 4 5.65 10.44 -3.03
C THR A 4 6.99 10.59 -2.30
N LYS A 5 6.98 10.76 -0.97
CA LYS A 5 8.19 10.84 -0.14
C LYS A 5 8.56 9.51 0.51
N ALA A 6 7.80 8.44 0.27
CA ALA A 6 7.98 7.14 0.92
C ALA A 6 9.36 6.54 0.63
N ALA A 7 9.88 6.68 -0.60
CA ALA A 7 11.21 6.19 -0.96
C ALA A 7 12.31 6.88 -0.13
N VAL A 8 12.33 8.22 -0.12
CA VAL A 8 13.31 9.00 0.64
C VAL A 8 13.19 8.76 2.15
N TRP A 9 11.96 8.57 2.65
CA TRP A 9 11.74 8.20 4.05
C TRP A 9 12.33 6.82 4.35
N TRP A 10 12.10 5.84 3.47
CA TRP A 10 12.57 4.47 3.68
C TRP A 10 14.10 4.39 3.67
N ASP A 11 14.76 5.09 2.74
CA ASP A 11 16.23 5.16 2.67
C ASP A 11 16.85 5.64 4.00
N LYS A 12 16.17 6.55 4.71
CA LYS A 12 16.64 7.10 6.00
C LYS A 12 16.32 6.22 7.19
N MET A 13 15.25 5.43 7.13
CA MET A 13 14.71 4.71 8.28
C MET A 13 14.96 3.21 8.27
N SER A 14 15.19 2.61 7.09
CA SER A 14 15.40 1.16 6.91
C SER A 14 16.45 0.59 7.87
N GLY A 15 17.58 1.28 8.03
CA GLY A 15 18.64 0.89 8.97
C GLY A 15 18.17 0.84 10.43
N LYS A 16 17.32 1.79 10.86
CA LYS A 16 16.76 1.81 12.22
C LYS A 16 15.73 0.71 12.43
N PHE A 17 15.01 0.34 11.37
CA PHE A 17 14.04 -0.73 11.42
C PHE A 17 14.67 -2.12 11.36
N SER A 18 15.93 -2.27 10.90
CA SER A 18 16.60 -3.57 10.70
C SER A 18 16.49 -4.54 11.90
N MET A 19 16.66 -4.06 13.13
CA MET A 19 16.63 -4.89 14.35
C MET A 19 15.25 -5.00 15.00
N LEU A 20 14.26 -4.26 14.51
CA LEU A 20 12.93 -4.23 15.12
C LEU A 20 12.04 -5.35 14.56
N PRO A 21 11.17 -5.94 15.40
CA PRO A 21 10.24 -6.98 14.96
C PRO A 21 9.02 -6.36 14.25
N VAL A 22 9.25 -5.79 13.05
CA VAL A 22 8.22 -5.04 12.30
C VAL A 22 8.18 -5.41 10.83
N ASN A 23 6.97 -5.43 10.28
CA ASN A 23 6.73 -5.49 8.85
C ASN A 23 6.54 -4.07 8.32
N VAL A 24 7.16 -3.78 7.17
CA VAL A 24 7.02 -2.50 6.49
C VAL A 24 6.66 -2.79 5.04
N GLU A 25 5.48 -2.34 4.65
CA GLU A 25 4.94 -2.47 3.30
C GLU A 25 4.77 -1.07 2.70
N SER A 26 4.87 -0.96 1.37
CA SER A 26 4.62 0.27 0.61
C SER A 26 3.53 0.02 -0.41
N PHE A 27 2.49 0.84 -0.38
CA PHE A 27 1.45 0.86 -1.39
C PHE A 27 1.87 1.74 -2.56
N ASP A 28 1.35 1.42 -3.74
CA ASP A 28 1.39 2.31 -4.90
C ASP A 28 0.61 3.60 -4.61
N TYR A 29 1.30 4.74 -4.69
CA TYR A 29 0.69 6.04 -4.43
C TYR A 29 -0.40 6.38 -5.44
N ASP A 30 -0.14 6.13 -6.72
CA ASP A 30 -1.01 6.60 -7.80
C ASP A 30 -2.33 5.83 -7.76
N ALA A 31 -2.28 4.53 -7.45
CA ALA A 31 -3.48 3.71 -7.24
C ALA A 31 -4.29 4.17 -6.01
N ILE A 32 -3.63 4.50 -4.90
CA ILE A 32 -4.31 5.02 -3.70
C ILE A 32 -4.93 6.39 -3.96
N ASP A 33 -4.23 7.28 -4.66
CA ASP A 33 -4.74 8.61 -5.03
C ASP A 33 -5.95 8.48 -5.95
N LEU A 34 -5.90 7.57 -6.93
CA LEU A 34 -7.01 7.29 -7.84
C LEU A 34 -8.24 6.77 -7.09
N ILE A 35 -8.08 5.87 -6.11
CA ILE A 35 -9.19 5.43 -5.24
C ILE A 35 -9.77 6.64 -4.48
N CYS A 36 -8.91 7.49 -3.91
CA CYS A 36 -9.35 8.67 -3.16
C CYS A 36 -10.17 9.64 -4.02
N GLN A 37 -9.83 9.80 -5.30
CA GLN A 37 -10.57 10.65 -6.24
C GLN A 37 -11.99 10.14 -6.55
N HIS A 38 -12.27 8.87 -6.30
CA HIS A 38 -13.57 8.23 -6.54
C HIS A 38 -14.37 7.98 -5.25
N LEU A 39 -13.88 8.47 -4.10
CA LEU A 39 -14.62 8.39 -2.83
C LEU A 39 -15.73 9.44 -2.78
N ASP A 40 -16.92 9.00 -2.39
CA ASP A 40 -18.08 9.84 -2.10
C ASP A 40 -18.46 9.70 -0.62
N ARG A 41 -19.40 10.54 -0.15
CA ARG A 41 -19.93 10.47 1.23
C ARG A 41 -20.58 9.12 1.58
N GLY A 42 -20.82 8.25 0.59
CA GLY A 42 -21.23 6.87 0.76
C GLY A 42 -20.75 6.02 -0.42
N THR A 43 -19.65 5.31 -0.22
CA THR A 43 -19.03 4.46 -1.25
C THR A 43 -19.15 2.99 -0.85
N SER A 44 -19.53 2.14 -1.80
CA SER A 44 -19.38 0.69 -1.68
C SER A 44 -18.07 0.29 -2.36
N LEU A 45 -17.23 -0.48 -1.66
CA LEU A 45 -16.00 -1.03 -2.19
C LEU A 45 -16.09 -2.56 -2.20
N SER A 46 -15.75 -3.16 -3.34
CA SER A 46 -15.43 -4.58 -3.45
C SER A 46 -13.92 -4.71 -3.50
N VAL A 47 -13.36 -5.61 -2.68
CA VAL A 47 -11.92 -5.77 -2.54
C VAL A 47 -11.56 -7.24 -2.65
N MET A 48 -10.68 -7.57 -3.60
CA MET A 48 -10.07 -8.89 -3.74
C MET A 48 -8.58 -8.79 -3.46
N ILE A 49 -8.06 -9.65 -2.60
CA ILE A 49 -6.64 -9.68 -2.24
C ILE A 49 -6.03 -10.98 -2.75
N THR A 50 -5.00 -10.87 -3.58
CA THR A 50 -4.29 -12.03 -4.16
C THR A 50 -2.79 -11.74 -4.18
N GLY A 51 -2.02 -12.49 -3.39
CA GLY A 51 -0.58 -12.30 -3.29
C GLY A 51 -0.22 -10.89 -2.80
N SER A 52 0.56 -10.16 -3.59
CA SER A 52 0.97 -8.77 -3.33
C SER A 52 0.06 -7.72 -3.97
N SER A 53 -1.08 -8.11 -4.52
CA SER A 53 -2.01 -7.20 -5.19
C SER A 53 -3.35 -7.14 -4.48
N ILE A 54 -3.91 -5.94 -4.44
CA ILE A 54 -5.26 -5.65 -3.95
C ILE A 54 -6.04 -5.06 -5.11
N PHE A 55 -7.08 -5.75 -5.55
CA PHE A 55 -7.99 -5.27 -6.58
C PHE A 55 -9.19 -4.62 -5.91
N VAL A 56 -9.45 -3.37 -6.24
CA VAL A 56 -10.49 -2.53 -5.66
C VAL A 56 -11.47 -2.13 -6.75
N ASP A 57 -12.72 -2.56 -6.62
CA ASP A 57 -13.83 -2.05 -7.40
C ASP A 57 -14.52 -0.95 -6.61
N ILE A 58 -14.57 0.26 -7.19
CA ILE A 58 -15.17 1.45 -6.59
C ILE A 58 -15.94 2.20 -7.66
N ASN A 59 -17.25 2.37 -7.46
CA ASN A 59 -18.16 2.94 -8.47
C ASN A 59 -17.96 2.21 -9.82
N ASP A 60 -17.61 2.94 -10.89
CA ASP A 60 -17.35 2.39 -12.23
C ASP A 60 -15.84 2.16 -12.50
N GLN A 61 -15.00 2.11 -11.46
CA GLN A 61 -13.56 1.92 -11.57
C GLN A 61 -13.11 0.56 -11.03
N HIS A 62 -12.11 -0.01 -11.70
CA HIS A 62 -11.38 -1.21 -11.29
C HIS A 62 -9.91 -0.84 -11.15
N ILE A 63 -9.40 -0.85 -9.92
CA ILE A 63 -8.08 -0.34 -9.59
C ILE A 63 -7.25 -1.45 -8.94
N GLU A 64 -6.09 -1.76 -9.49
CA GLU A 64 -5.11 -2.62 -8.83
C GLU A 64 -4.15 -1.77 -7.99
N VAL A 65 -4.02 -2.13 -6.71
CA VAL A 65 -3.03 -1.57 -5.80
C VAL A 65 -1.96 -2.63 -5.57
N THR A 66 -0.74 -2.36 -6.02
CA THR A 66 0.41 -3.20 -5.70
C THR A 66 0.95 -2.87 -4.31
N VAL A 67 1.20 -3.90 -3.51
CA VAL A 67 1.84 -3.81 -2.19
C VAL A 67 3.27 -4.33 -2.31
N LYS A 68 4.23 -3.44 -2.08
CA LYS A 68 5.65 -3.77 -2.05
C LYS A 68 6.10 -4.01 -0.63
N GLU A 69 6.60 -5.21 -0.35
CA GLU A 69 7.30 -5.49 0.89
C GLU A 69 8.65 -4.75 0.93
N LEU A 70 8.86 -3.94 1.96
CA LEU A 70 10.12 -3.23 2.21
C LEU A 70 10.93 -3.90 3.32
N LYS A 71 10.25 -4.48 4.30
CA LYS A 71 10.81 -5.33 5.33
C LYS A 71 9.76 -6.34 5.79
N ASN A 72 10.17 -7.60 5.92
CA ASN A 72 9.42 -8.63 6.64
C ASN A 72 10.15 -8.99 7.94
N HIS A 73 9.38 -9.26 8.98
CA HIS A 73 9.83 -9.81 10.25
C HIS A 73 9.40 -11.27 10.44
N ASP A 74 8.92 -11.95 9.41
CA ASP A 74 8.73 -13.40 9.49
C ASP A 74 10.06 -14.08 9.79
N VAL A 75 10.18 -14.49 11.06
CA VAL A 75 11.19 -15.41 11.55
C VAL A 75 10.88 -16.76 10.91
N SER A 76 11.62 -17.07 9.85
CA SER A 76 11.71 -18.43 9.31
C SER A 76 12.33 -19.38 10.32
#